data_AF-A0A537CV23-F1
#
_entry.id   AF-A0A537CV23-F1
#
_cell.length_a   1.000
_cell.length_b   1.000
_cell.length_c   1.000
_cell.angle_alpha   90.00
_cell.angle_beta   90.00
_cell.angle_gamma   90.00
#
_symmetry.space_group_name_H-M   'P 1'
#
loop_
_entity.id
_entity.type
_entity.pdbx_description
1 polymer ?
#
loop_
_entity_poly.entity_id
_entity_poly.type
_entity_poly.pdbx_seq_one_letter_code
_entity_poly.pdbx_strand_id
1 'polypeptide(L)'
;MSDSISTPLVAAPEFTGERFLPSYSGEIAYEHWHRYVFARRFVAGKRVLDAACGEGYGAGLLGAVAANVIGIDIDIATIDRARATYGDGKRIRFIASSCTGLPLPSASFDVVVSFETIEHLVAADQLAMLIEFARVLTPDGLLLMSSPNRRLYSDARNYVNPYHLQELYRDDLARLLAKRFPAQRWHHQRLAYWSGIWTETDASPIARVEAWVGDGQGVAPYPVPEGTYFIVLAARDAKALPAEEASLSLFTDADESELKRAAGHAREVLRLDGLLKENAAALAQHTGHVLHLETLVAERERLVVERDAAVQRHTAHIHHLERLVVERERIIGERDRALAEARAAREEDQAKIAALEKQMVSLEVGRSRLESERTRLQAALSAQERVIAYLQSFRGWLGWPWRRFRQWRER
;
A
#
# COMPACT_ATOMS: atom_id res chain seq x y z
N MET A 1 44.28 35.91 28.04
CA MET A 1 43.33 35.24 27.14
C MET A 1 44.01 33.98 26.68
N SER A 2 43.82 32.89 27.43
CA SER A 2 44.42 31.59 27.16
C SER A 2 43.37 30.73 26.48
N ASP A 3 43.54 30.50 25.18
CA ASP A 3 42.68 29.63 24.39
C ASP A 3 42.77 28.19 24.91
N SER A 4 41.65 27.71 25.43
CA SER A 4 41.45 26.30 25.74
C SER A 4 41.30 25.53 24.43
N ILE A 5 42.35 24.80 24.06
CA ILE A 5 42.28 23.81 22.99
C ILE A 5 41.31 22.72 23.44
N SER A 6 40.07 22.79 22.94
CA SER A 6 39.08 21.73 23.02
C SER A 6 39.66 20.49 22.33
N THR A 7 40.13 19.53 23.11
CA THR A 7 40.46 18.20 22.61
C THR A 7 39.20 17.64 21.94
N PRO A 8 39.21 17.26 20.66
CA PRO A 8 38.04 16.66 20.05
C PRO A 8 37.76 15.34 20.76
N LEU A 9 36.58 15.23 21.37
CA LEU A 9 35.99 13.97 21.78
C LEU A 9 35.97 13.08 20.53
N VAL A 10 36.85 12.09 20.49
CA VAL A 10 36.83 11.05 19.45
C VAL A 10 35.44 10.43 19.50
N ALA A 11 34.66 10.59 18.43
CA ALA A 11 33.32 10.03 18.34
C ALA A 11 33.39 8.52 18.60
N ALA A 12 32.44 7.98 19.38
CA ALA A 12 32.36 6.55 19.63
C ALA A 12 32.24 5.80 18.29
N PRO A 13 33.00 4.72 18.08
CA PRO A 13 32.95 3.97 16.82
C PRO A 13 31.54 3.41 16.58
N GLU A 14 31.10 3.47 15.32
CA GLU A 14 29.86 2.83 14.89
C GLU A 14 30.04 1.30 14.90
N PHE A 15 29.03 0.56 15.36
CA PHE A 15 29.08 -0.89 15.40
C PHE A 15 28.72 -1.46 14.03
N THR A 16 29.73 -1.97 13.32
CA THR A 16 29.59 -2.59 12.00
C THR A 16 29.22 -4.07 12.06
N GLY A 17 29.28 -4.68 13.25
CA GLY A 17 29.15 -6.14 13.45
C GLY A 17 30.46 -6.91 13.29
N GLU A 18 31.53 -6.28 12.79
CA GLU A 18 32.86 -6.91 12.66
C GLU A 18 33.55 -7.09 14.02
N ARG A 19 33.42 -6.08 14.90
CA ARG A 19 34.13 -6.02 16.18
C ARG A 19 33.14 -5.76 17.31
N PHE A 20 33.22 -6.58 18.35
CA PHE A 20 32.45 -6.32 19.56
C PHE A 20 32.92 -5.02 20.25
N LEU A 21 31.95 -4.15 20.55
CA LEU A 21 32.17 -2.91 21.30
C LEU A 21 31.58 -3.05 22.71
N PRO A 22 32.34 -2.79 23.79
CA PRO A 22 31.86 -2.95 25.17
C PRO A 22 30.64 -2.11 25.56
N SER A 23 30.32 -1.06 24.78
CA SER A 23 29.11 -0.24 24.95
C SER A 23 27.84 -0.95 24.50
N TYR A 24 27.95 -2.05 23.74
CA TYR A 24 26.81 -2.84 23.28
C TYR A 24 26.43 -3.91 24.29
N SER A 25 25.13 -4.13 24.44
CA SER A 25 24.54 -5.22 25.21
C SER A 25 23.90 -6.23 24.25
N GLY A 26 23.53 -7.41 24.74
CA GLY A 26 22.93 -8.44 23.90
C GLY A 26 23.66 -9.78 23.97
N GLU A 27 23.23 -10.67 23.09
CA GLU A 27 23.86 -11.95 22.76
C GLU A 27 25.37 -11.81 22.58
N ILE A 28 25.81 -10.89 21.71
CA ILE A 28 27.23 -10.68 21.42
C ILE A 28 28.04 -10.30 22.67
N ALA A 29 27.47 -9.50 23.59
CA ALA A 29 28.16 -9.13 24.81
C ALA A 29 28.36 -10.35 25.71
N TYR A 30 27.32 -11.16 25.89
CA TYR A 30 27.38 -12.38 26.72
C TYR A 30 28.40 -13.38 26.17
N GLU A 31 28.43 -13.57 24.87
CA GLU A 31 29.38 -14.48 24.22
C GLU A 31 30.82 -14.05 24.46
N HIS A 32 31.13 -12.78 24.19
CA HIS A 32 32.48 -12.25 24.33
C HIS A 32 32.94 -12.17 25.79
N TRP A 33 32.12 -11.64 26.70
CA TRP A 33 32.49 -11.54 28.11
C TRP A 33 32.69 -12.92 28.74
N HIS A 34 31.85 -13.91 28.40
CA HIS A 34 31.99 -15.24 28.97
C HIS A 34 33.30 -15.92 28.57
N ARG A 35 33.77 -15.76 27.32
CA ARG A 35 35.07 -16.32 26.90
C ARG A 35 36.23 -15.74 27.71
N TYR A 36 36.24 -14.42 27.93
CA TYR A 36 37.28 -13.80 28.76
C TYR A 36 37.16 -14.19 30.24
N VAL A 37 35.94 -14.23 30.82
CA VAL A 37 35.73 -14.74 32.18
C VAL A 37 36.20 -16.20 32.30
N PHE A 38 35.92 -17.03 31.30
CA PHE A 38 36.39 -18.40 31.22
C PHE A 38 37.93 -18.44 31.20
N ALA A 39 38.58 -17.62 30.38
CA ALA A 39 40.03 -17.52 30.28
C ALA A 39 40.73 -17.07 31.58
N ARG A 40 40.07 -16.23 32.41
CA ARG A 40 40.65 -15.71 33.66
C ARG A 40 41.21 -16.80 34.58
N ARG A 41 40.59 -17.99 34.59
CA ARG A 41 41.02 -19.11 35.44
C ARG A 41 42.42 -19.64 35.09
N PHE A 42 42.90 -19.37 33.88
CA PHE A 42 44.17 -19.89 33.37
C PHE A 42 45.31 -18.86 33.37
N VAL A 43 45.02 -17.59 33.66
CA VAL A 43 45.99 -16.49 33.50
C VAL A 43 46.47 -15.86 34.81
N ALA A 44 46.00 -16.33 35.96
CA ALA A 44 46.37 -15.78 37.26
C ALA A 44 47.90 -15.81 37.46
N GLY A 45 48.50 -14.64 37.69
CA GLY A 45 49.95 -14.48 37.86
C GLY A 45 50.79 -14.79 36.61
N LYS A 46 50.18 -14.93 35.43
CA LYS A 46 50.86 -15.26 34.16
C LYS A 46 51.17 -14.02 33.32
N ARG A 47 52.14 -14.14 32.42
CA ARG A 47 52.39 -13.18 31.32
C ARG A 47 51.48 -13.54 30.16
N VAL A 48 50.60 -12.63 29.77
CA VAL A 48 49.51 -12.90 28.83
C VAL A 48 49.66 -12.04 27.58
N LEU A 49 49.48 -12.65 26.42
CA LEU A 49 49.22 -11.95 25.17
C LEU A 49 47.73 -12.10 24.84
N ASP A 50 47.02 -10.99 24.72
CA ASP A 50 45.66 -10.92 24.15
C ASP A 50 45.82 -10.51 22.67
N ALA A 51 45.79 -11.49 21.77
CA ALA A 51 46.05 -11.33 20.35
C ALA A 51 44.73 -11.12 19.57
N ALA A 52 44.70 -10.06 18.76
CA ALA A 52 43.48 -9.43 18.22
C ALA A 52 42.53 -8.93 19.33
N CYS A 53 43.07 -8.14 20.26
CA CYS A 53 42.38 -7.70 21.48
C CYS A 53 41.23 -6.71 21.24
N GLY A 54 41.10 -6.15 20.04
CA GLY A 54 40.16 -5.08 19.73
C GLY A 54 40.21 -3.94 20.73
N GLU A 55 39.04 -3.50 21.21
CA GLU A 55 38.91 -2.38 22.16
C GLU A 55 39.58 -2.64 23.53
N GLY A 56 40.17 -3.82 23.75
CA GLY A 56 41.01 -4.10 24.93
C GLY A 56 40.27 -4.45 26.21
N TYR A 57 38.94 -4.61 26.15
CA TYR A 57 38.12 -5.01 27.31
C TYR A 57 38.53 -6.37 27.88
N GLY A 58 38.91 -7.30 27.00
CA GLY A 58 39.45 -8.60 27.35
C GLY A 58 40.75 -8.48 28.14
N ALA A 59 41.73 -7.77 27.58
CA ALA A 59 42.98 -7.44 28.26
C ALA A 59 42.77 -6.76 29.62
N GLY A 60 41.80 -5.83 29.71
CA GLY A 60 41.38 -5.21 30.98
C GLY A 60 40.93 -6.23 32.02
N LEU A 61 40.06 -7.16 31.62
CA LEU A 61 39.52 -8.21 32.50
C LEU A 61 40.57 -9.24 32.92
N LEU A 62 41.44 -9.66 31.99
CA LEU A 62 42.54 -10.60 32.27
C LEU A 62 43.60 -9.94 33.16
N GLY A 63 43.88 -8.66 32.96
CA GLY A 63 44.84 -7.87 33.72
C GLY A 63 44.51 -7.76 35.20
N ALA A 64 43.26 -7.95 35.61
CA ALA A 64 42.86 -7.98 37.01
C ALA A 64 43.49 -9.13 37.81
N VAL A 65 43.90 -10.22 37.14
CA VAL A 65 44.49 -11.40 37.79
C VAL A 65 45.86 -11.80 37.21
N ALA A 66 46.18 -11.37 36.00
CA ALA A 66 47.46 -11.65 35.35
C ALA A 66 48.63 -10.84 35.94
N ALA A 67 49.86 -11.35 35.77
CA ALA A 67 51.06 -10.61 36.13
C ALA A 67 51.26 -9.40 35.21
N ASN A 68 51.06 -9.59 33.91
CA ASN A 68 50.93 -8.52 32.92
C ASN A 68 50.18 -9.03 31.68
N VAL A 69 49.60 -8.10 30.92
CA VAL A 69 48.92 -8.34 29.67
C VAL A 69 49.45 -7.40 28.61
N ILE A 70 49.79 -7.95 27.45
CA ILE A 70 50.00 -7.19 26.22
C ILE A 70 48.83 -7.48 25.30
N GLY A 71 48.08 -6.46 24.91
CA GLY A 71 47.07 -6.52 23.86
C GLY A 71 47.66 -6.15 22.50
N ILE A 72 47.36 -6.92 21.47
CA ILE A 72 47.74 -6.63 20.08
C ILE A 72 46.51 -6.63 19.19
N ASP A 73 46.39 -5.63 18.33
CA ASP A 73 45.40 -5.57 17.26
C ASP A 73 46.01 -4.82 16.07
N ILE A 74 45.53 -5.10 14.86
CA ILE A 74 46.07 -4.49 13.64
C ILE A 74 45.59 -3.04 13.46
N ASP A 75 44.43 -2.69 14.01
CA ASP A 75 43.87 -1.36 13.88
C ASP A 75 44.44 -0.38 14.91
N ILE A 76 45.18 0.61 14.42
CA ILE A 76 45.85 1.64 15.22
C ILE A 76 44.83 2.45 16.03
N ALA A 77 43.71 2.84 15.42
CA ALA A 77 42.71 3.67 16.08
C ALA A 77 42.05 2.93 17.25
N THR A 78 41.75 1.64 17.07
CA THR A 78 41.25 0.76 18.13
C THR A 78 42.28 0.61 19.26
N ILE A 79 43.56 0.40 18.93
CA ILE A 79 44.62 0.30 19.94
C ILE A 79 44.80 1.58 20.74
N ASP A 80 44.68 2.75 20.12
CA ASP A 80 44.76 4.03 20.83
C ASP A 80 43.60 4.19 21.82
N ARG A 81 42.38 3.77 21.47
CA ARG A 81 41.24 3.74 22.40
C ARG A 81 41.43 2.73 23.53
N ALA A 82 41.88 1.52 23.21
CA ALA A 82 42.19 0.48 24.20
C ALA A 82 43.24 0.96 25.20
N ARG A 83 44.29 1.63 24.71
CA ARG A 83 45.34 2.23 25.53
C ARG A 83 44.81 3.33 26.43
N ALA A 84 43.95 4.21 25.92
CA ALA A 84 43.34 5.27 26.72
C ALA A 84 42.38 4.75 27.80
N THR A 85 41.70 3.63 27.52
CA THR A 85 40.64 3.09 28.40
C THR A 85 41.19 2.13 29.46
N TYR A 86 42.09 1.22 29.07
CA TYR A 86 42.55 0.11 29.91
C TYR A 86 44.06 0.10 30.16
N GLY A 87 44.83 0.89 29.41
CA GLY A 87 46.28 0.91 29.50
C GLY A 87 46.77 1.64 30.75
N ASP A 88 47.66 1.02 31.52
CA ASP A 88 48.33 1.64 32.67
C ASP A 88 49.85 1.81 32.45
N GLY A 89 50.34 1.38 31.29
CA GLY A 89 51.76 1.42 30.90
C GLY A 89 52.67 0.44 31.65
N LYS A 90 52.14 -0.28 32.65
CA LYS A 90 52.91 -1.16 33.54
C LYS A 90 52.43 -2.60 33.43
N ARG A 91 51.20 -2.87 33.85
CA ARG A 91 50.59 -4.18 33.83
C ARG A 91 49.89 -4.45 32.50
N ILE A 92 49.21 -3.45 31.94
CA ILE A 92 48.44 -3.58 30.70
C ILE A 92 49.03 -2.63 29.66
N ARG A 93 49.49 -3.19 28.55
CA ARG A 93 50.07 -2.44 27.42
C ARG A 93 49.42 -2.88 26.12
N PHE A 94 49.38 -1.97 25.14
CA PHE A 94 48.77 -2.20 23.84
C PHE A 94 49.72 -1.83 22.70
N ILE A 95 49.84 -2.71 21.71
CA ILE A 95 50.73 -2.55 20.55
C ILE A 95 49.88 -2.74 19.28
N ALA A 96 49.96 -1.78 18.36
CA ALA A 96 49.35 -1.92 17.04
C ALA A 96 50.25 -2.78 16.15
N SER A 97 49.81 -3.99 15.82
CA SER A 97 50.57 -4.94 14.99
C SER A 97 49.72 -6.09 14.46
N SER A 98 50.21 -6.76 13.43
CA SER A 98 49.60 -7.99 12.92
C SER A 98 49.95 -9.19 13.79
N CYS A 99 48.98 -10.09 13.98
CA CYS A 99 49.23 -11.37 14.65
C CYS A 99 50.06 -12.36 13.80
N THR A 100 50.25 -12.07 12.51
CA THR A 100 51.08 -12.88 11.59
C THR A 100 52.58 -12.52 11.65
N GLY A 101 52.95 -11.48 12.39
CA GLY A 101 54.34 -11.05 12.58
C GLY A 101 54.49 -10.23 13.85
N LEU A 102 54.48 -10.90 15.00
CA LEU A 102 54.46 -10.27 16.31
C LEU A 102 55.82 -9.62 16.63
N PRO A 103 55.86 -8.33 17.02
CA PRO A 103 57.09 -7.63 17.40
C PRO A 103 57.48 -7.94 18.86
N LEU A 104 57.40 -9.22 19.21
CA LEU A 104 57.57 -9.73 20.57
C LEU A 104 58.65 -10.83 20.60
N PRO A 105 59.48 -10.91 21.66
CA PRO A 105 60.51 -11.95 21.77
C PRO A 105 59.91 -13.36 21.84
N SER A 106 60.68 -14.35 21.41
CA SER A 106 60.29 -15.75 21.58
C SER A 106 60.21 -16.13 23.07
N ALA A 107 59.36 -17.11 23.41
CA ALA A 107 59.18 -17.63 24.77
C ALA A 107 58.94 -16.55 25.86
N SER A 108 58.21 -15.50 25.51
CA SER A 108 57.95 -14.33 26.38
C SER A 108 56.61 -14.39 27.11
N PHE A 109 55.69 -15.27 26.70
CA PHE A 109 54.35 -15.40 27.31
C PHE A 109 54.08 -16.80 27.81
N ASP A 110 53.37 -16.88 28.92
CA ASP A 110 52.91 -18.15 29.48
C ASP A 110 51.54 -18.53 28.90
N VAL A 111 50.74 -17.52 28.51
CA VAL A 111 49.42 -17.72 27.89
C VAL A 111 49.22 -16.76 26.72
N VAL A 112 48.71 -17.29 25.60
CA VAL A 112 48.16 -16.49 24.49
C VAL A 112 46.65 -16.71 24.47
N VAL A 113 45.89 -15.63 24.42
CA VAL A 113 44.43 -15.63 24.24
C VAL A 113 44.14 -14.99 22.88
N SER A 114 43.31 -15.63 22.05
CA SER A 114 42.88 -15.08 20.75
C SER A 114 41.47 -15.56 20.43
N PHE A 115 40.49 -14.69 20.56
CA PHE A 115 39.08 -15.04 20.41
C PHE A 115 38.49 -14.39 19.16
N GLU A 116 37.76 -15.19 18.37
CA GLU A 116 37.05 -14.75 17.17
C GLU A 116 37.97 -13.97 16.21
N THR A 117 38.99 -14.64 15.69
CA THR A 117 40.09 -13.99 14.94
C THR A 117 40.53 -14.81 13.74
N ILE A 118 40.72 -16.12 13.91
CA ILE A 118 41.35 -16.97 12.89
C ILE A 118 40.51 -17.06 11.61
N GLU A 119 39.20 -16.92 11.72
CA GLU A 119 38.22 -16.89 10.64
C GLU A 119 38.29 -15.64 9.76
N HIS A 120 38.88 -14.56 10.27
CA HIS A 120 39.12 -13.31 9.52
C HIS A 120 40.39 -13.39 8.66
N LEU A 121 41.12 -14.51 8.70
CA LEU A 121 42.38 -14.69 8.00
C LEU A 121 42.23 -15.69 6.86
N VAL A 122 42.97 -15.46 5.77
CA VAL A 122 43.16 -16.47 4.73
C VAL A 122 44.07 -17.59 5.24
N ALA A 123 43.98 -18.79 4.64
CA ALA A 123 44.73 -19.97 5.08
C ALA A 123 46.23 -19.76 5.31
N ALA A 124 46.91 -18.95 4.48
CA ALA A 124 48.33 -18.65 4.65
C ALA A 124 48.61 -17.86 5.94
N ASP A 125 47.75 -16.89 6.24
CA ASP A 125 47.85 -16.04 7.42
C ASP A 125 47.43 -16.77 8.70
N GLN A 126 46.46 -17.69 8.62
CA GLN A 126 46.14 -18.59 9.73
C GLN A 126 47.38 -19.40 10.17
N LEU A 127 48.14 -19.93 9.20
CA LEU A 127 49.38 -20.64 9.49
C LEU A 127 50.45 -19.73 10.09
N ALA A 128 50.64 -18.52 9.53
CA ALA A 128 51.61 -17.55 10.02
C ALA A 128 51.30 -17.11 11.46
N MET A 129 50.03 -16.84 11.78
CA MET A 129 49.56 -16.51 13.12
C MET A 129 49.88 -17.63 14.12
N LEU A 130 49.60 -18.89 13.79
CA LEU A 130 49.89 -20.01 14.67
C LEU A 130 51.40 -20.26 14.86
N ILE A 131 52.22 -19.96 13.85
CA ILE A 131 53.68 -19.99 13.97
C ILE A 131 54.14 -18.93 14.98
N GLU A 132 53.62 -17.72 14.89
CA GLU A 132 53.96 -16.63 15.79
C GLU A 132 53.50 -16.91 17.23
N PHE A 133 52.28 -17.42 17.41
CA PHE A 133 51.78 -17.82 18.73
C PHE A 133 52.66 -18.89 19.36
N ALA A 134 53.04 -19.92 18.58
CA ALA A 134 53.94 -20.94 19.05
C ALA A 134 55.33 -20.37 19.40
N ARG A 135 55.83 -19.40 18.64
CA ARG A 135 57.14 -18.76 18.87
C ARG A 135 57.16 -17.94 20.16
N VAL A 136 56.13 -17.14 20.43
CA VAL A 136 56.08 -16.25 21.60
C VAL A 136 55.71 -16.98 22.89
N LEU A 137 55.03 -18.13 22.82
CA LEU A 137 54.75 -18.98 23.97
C LEU A 137 56.02 -19.64 24.52
N THR A 138 56.09 -19.77 25.84
CA THR A 138 57.06 -20.65 26.50
C THR A 138 56.82 -22.13 26.12
N PRO A 139 57.79 -23.03 26.36
CA PRO A 139 57.61 -24.46 26.07
C PRO A 139 56.36 -25.07 26.73
N ASP A 140 56.06 -24.66 27.96
CA ASP A 140 54.88 -25.07 28.74
C ASP A 140 53.70 -24.10 28.60
N GLY A 141 53.76 -23.22 27.59
CA GLY A 141 52.78 -22.18 27.36
C GLY A 141 51.46 -22.70 26.81
N LEU A 142 50.38 -21.99 27.14
CA LEU A 142 49.02 -22.36 26.77
C LEU A 142 48.44 -21.36 25.74
N LEU A 143 47.82 -21.88 24.68
CA LEU A 143 47.00 -21.11 23.76
C LEU A 143 45.52 -21.33 24.10
N LEU A 144 44.78 -20.25 24.29
CA LEU A 144 43.32 -20.25 24.33
C LEU A 144 42.82 -19.58 23.06
N MET A 145 42.04 -20.31 22.27
CA MET A 145 41.50 -19.80 21.02
C MET A 145 40.01 -20.07 20.92
N SER A 146 39.27 -19.18 20.26
CA SER A 146 37.89 -19.44 19.84
C SER A 146 37.70 -19.15 18.36
N SER A 147 36.71 -19.81 17.78
CA SER A 147 36.29 -19.59 16.40
C SER A 147 34.84 -20.06 16.25
N PRO A 148 34.04 -19.45 15.36
CA PRO A 148 32.70 -19.91 15.04
C PRO A 148 32.72 -21.35 14.51
N ASN A 149 31.75 -22.14 14.97
CA ASN A 149 31.48 -23.45 14.40
C ASN A 149 30.74 -23.26 13.08
N ARG A 150 31.45 -23.26 11.95
CA ARG A 150 30.89 -23.03 10.60
C ARG A 150 29.56 -23.75 10.35
N ARG A 151 29.47 -25.01 10.77
CA ARG A 151 28.29 -25.86 10.61
C ARG A 151 27.04 -25.25 11.25
N LEU A 152 27.19 -24.64 12.43
CA LEU A 152 26.10 -24.03 13.19
C LEU A 152 25.97 -22.52 12.99
N TYR A 153 27.09 -21.83 12.80
CA TYR A 153 27.15 -20.38 12.67
C TYR A 153 26.70 -19.91 11.28
N SER A 154 27.14 -20.58 10.22
CA SER A 154 26.83 -20.21 8.84
C SER A 154 25.86 -21.18 8.19
N ASP A 155 26.21 -22.48 8.11
CA ASP A 155 25.47 -23.43 7.28
C ASP A 155 24.03 -23.64 7.80
N ALA A 156 23.87 -23.90 9.10
CA ALA A 156 22.55 -24.12 9.70
C ALA A 156 21.68 -22.85 9.76
N ARG A 157 22.30 -21.66 9.77
CA ARG A 157 21.60 -20.36 9.80
C ARG A 157 21.37 -19.76 8.41
N ASN A 158 21.97 -20.34 7.37
CA ASN A 158 22.08 -19.75 6.04
C ASN A 158 22.55 -18.29 6.11
N TYR A 159 23.58 -18.06 6.92
CA TYR A 159 24.13 -16.75 7.24
C TYR A 159 25.55 -16.63 6.70
N VAL A 160 25.90 -15.45 6.17
CA VAL A 160 27.25 -15.15 5.69
C VAL A 160 27.70 -13.86 6.36
N ASN A 161 28.75 -13.95 7.17
CA ASN A 161 29.42 -12.77 7.69
C ASN A 161 30.46 -12.28 6.65
N PRO A 162 30.34 -11.06 6.10
CA PRO A 162 31.24 -10.54 5.08
C PRO A 162 32.69 -10.37 5.56
N TYR A 163 32.92 -10.34 6.88
CA TYR A 163 34.25 -10.19 7.48
C TYR A 163 34.96 -11.53 7.72
N HIS A 164 34.24 -12.66 7.62
CA HIS A 164 34.83 -13.99 7.80
C HIS A 164 35.37 -14.49 6.45
N LEU A 165 36.69 -14.39 6.26
CA LEU A 165 37.35 -14.87 5.05
C LEU A 165 37.34 -16.40 4.97
N GLN A 166 37.49 -17.08 6.11
CA GLN A 166 37.54 -18.53 6.16
C GLN A 166 37.11 -19.11 7.51
N GLU A 167 35.83 -19.43 7.63
CA GLU A 167 35.32 -20.22 8.75
C GLU A 167 35.72 -21.70 8.61
N LEU A 168 36.07 -22.31 9.73
CA LEU A 168 36.59 -23.68 9.81
C LEU A 168 35.58 -24.61 10.47
N TYR A 169 35.51 -25.85 9.98
CA TYR A 169 34.87 -26.93 10.72
C TYR A 169 35.79 -27.37 11.89
N ARG A 170 35.21 -28.03 12.89
CA ARG A 170 35.93 -28.54 14.08
C ARG A 170 37.21 -29.27 13.72
N ASP A 171 37.12 -30.23 12.80
CA ASP A 171 38.25 -31.08 12.43
C ASP A 171 39.32 -30.33 11.63
N ASP A 172 38.94 -29.33 10.84
CA ASP A 172 39.88 -28.49 10.10
C ASP A 172 40.72 -27.64 11.05
N LEU A 173 40.08 -26.98 12.01
CA LEU A 173 40.77 -26.20 13.03
C LEU A 173 41.68 -27.11 13.88
N ALA A 174 41.23 -28.32 14.22
CA ALA A 174 42.02 -29.30 14.96
C ALA A 174 43.30 -29.72 14.23
N ARG A 175 43.17 -30.06 12.95
CA ARG A 175 44.30 -30.41 12.08
C ARG A 175 45.26 -29.24 11.91
N LEU A 176 44.72 -28.03 11.82
CA LEU A 176 45.51 -26.81 11.71
C LEU A 176 46.35 -26.57 12.98
N LEU A 177 45.70 -26.63 14.15
CA LEU A 177 46.36 -26.47 15.45
C LEU A 177 47.37 -27.58 15.74
N ALA A 178 47.07 -28.84 15.39
CA ALA A 178 47.90 -30.00 15.70
C ALA A 178 49.35 -29.90 15.17
N LYS A 179 49.59 -29.09 14.12
CA LYS A 179 50.93 -28.83 13.57
C LYS A 179 51.89 -28.15 14.56
N ARG A 180 51.36 -27.46 15.56
CA ARG A 180 52.14 -26.70 16.58
C ARG A 180 51.68 -26.96 18.01
N PHE A 181 50.41 -27.32 18.18
CA PHE A 181 49.76 -27.60 19.44
C PHE A 181 48.99 -28.94 19.34
N PRO A 182 49.70 -30.08 19.41
CA PRO A 182 49.08 -31.40 19.31
C PRO A 182 48.21 -31.76 20.52
N ALA A 183 48.49 -31.18 21.70
CA ALA A 183 47.64 -31.37 22.87
C ALA A 183 46.50 -30.35 22.86
N GLN A 184 45.25 -30.83 22.84
CA GLN A 184 44.08 -29.97 22.70
C GLN A 184 42.97 -30.43 23.64
N ARG A 185 42.30 -29.48 24.30
CA ARG A 185 41.03 -29.68 24.99
C ARG A 185 39.98 -28.74 24.41
N TRP A 186 38.86 -29.32 24.03
CA TRP A 186 37.81 -28.63 23.30
C TRP A 186 36.64 -28.33 24.21
N HIS A 187 36.05 -27.17 23.99
CA HIS A 187 34.85 -26.72 24.65
C HIS A 187 33.90 -26.14 23.62
N HIS A 188 32.61 -26.27 23.88
CA HIS A 188 31.53 -25.68 23.11
C HIS A 188 30.96 -24.50 23.87
N GLN A 189 30.62 -23.44 23.14
CA GLN A 189 29.87 -22.33 23.67
C GLN A 189 28.56 -22.14 22.90
N ARG A 190 27.47 -21.91 23.64
CA ARG A 190 26.18 -21.56 23.06
C ARG A 190 25.45 -20.58 23.95
N LEU A 191 24.71 -19.67 23.32
CA LEU A 191 23.76 -18.83 24.02
C LEU A 191 22.39 -19.51 24.14
N ALA A 192 21.82 -19.45 25.33
CA ALA A 192 20.42 -19.70 25.64
C ALA A 192 19.83 -18.41 26.25
N TYR A 193 19.24 -18.47 27.46
CA TYR A 193 18.98 -17.25 28.27
C TYR A 193 20.22 -16.76 29.03
N TRP A 194 21.28 -17.56 28.98
CA TRP A 194 22.61 -17.33 29.53
C TRP A 194 23.63 -17.86 28.52
N SER A 195 24.89 -17.44 28.62
CA SER A 195 25.97 -18.06 27.84
C SER A 195 26.51 -19.27 28.59
N GLY A 196 26.58 -20.42 27.93
CA GLY A 196 27.14 -21.66 28.48
C GLY A 196 28.40 -22.08 27.77
N ILE A 197 29.41 -22.54 28.53
CA ILE A 197 30.62 -23.18 28.00
C ILE A 197 30.77 -24.55 28.66
N TRP A 198 30.89 -25.63 27.88
CA TRP A 198 31.13 -26.98 28.40
C TRP A 198 32.19 -27.74 27.60
N THR A 199 32.84 -28.69 28.24
CA THR A 199 33.91 -29.50 27.61
C THR A 199 33.32 -30.55 26.67
N GLU A 200 33.95 -30.68 25.50
CA GLU A 200 33.71 -31.74 24.50
C GLU A 200 34.34 -33.04 25.01
N THR A 201 33.63 -33.81 25.84
CA THR A 201 34.04 -35.17 26.22
C THR A 201 32.83 -36.09 26.44
N ASP A 202 32.96 -37.35 26.03
CA ASP A 202 31.97 -38.41 26.31
C ASP A 202 31.84 -38.71 27.81
N ALA A 203 32.84 -38.32 28.61
CA ALA A 203 32.89 -38.52 30.05
C ALA A 203 32.41 -37.31 30.86
N SER A 204 32.01 -36.21 30.20
CA SER A 204 31.58 -34.99 30.87
C SER A 204 30.31 -35.26 31.70
N PRO A 205 30.21 -34.78 32.95
CA PRO A 205 28.98 -34.86 33.73
C PRO A 205 27.74 -34.29 33.01
N ILE A 206 27.93 -33.32 32.12
CA ILE A 206 26.85 -32.75 31.28
C ILE A 206 26.43 -33.72 30.17
N ALA A 207 27.28 -34.66 29.77
CA ALA A 207 26.90 -35.73 28.84
C ALA A 207 25.85 -36.71 29.46
N ARG A 208 25.50 -36.54 30.74
CA ARG A 208 24.45 -37.31 31.45
C ARG A 208 23.22 -36.46 31.76
N VAL A 209 22.72 -35.73 30.77
CA VAL A 209 21.45 -34.99 30.88
C VAL A 209 20.32 -35.88 30.36
N GLU A 210 19.15 -35.79 30.96
CA GLU A 210 17.91 -36.40 30.48
C GLU A 210 16.90 -35.32 30.10
N ALA A 211 16.03 -35.60 29.15
CA ALA A 211 14.95 -34.72 28.77
C ALA A 211 13.69 -35.51 28.41
N TRP A 212 12.54 -34.94 28.73
CA TRP A 212 11.28 -35.30 28.08
C TRP A 212 11.04 -34.31 26.95
N VAL A 213 11.11 -34.78 25.71
CA VAL A 213 10.95 -33.94 24.51
C VAL A 213 9.48 -33.66 24.13
N GLY A 214 8.55 -33.90 25.05
CA GLY A 214 7.12 -33.63 24.86
C GLY A 214 6.40 -34.56 23.88
N ASP A 215 7.01 -35.68 23.48
CA ASP A 215 6.47 -36.65 22.52
C ASP A 215 5.57 -37.73 23.17
N GLY A 216 5.35 -37.64 24.47
CA GLY A 216 4.60 -38.63 25.26
C GLY A 216 5.27 -40.00 25.44
N GLN A 217 6.51 -40.19 24.97
CA GLN A 217 7.22 -41.48 25.02
C GLN A 217 8.01 -41.68 26.34
N GLY A 218 8.23 -40.61 27.11
CA GLY A 218 8.88 -40.65 28.42
C GLY A 218 10.15 -39.79 28.48
N VAL A 219 10.94 -40.01 29.53
CA VAL A 219 12.24 -39.35 29.75
C VAL A 219 13.33 -40.17 29.07
N ALA A 220 14.17 -39.53 28.25
CA ALA A 220 15.28 -40.16 27.54
C ALA A 220 16.59 -39.37 27.76
N PRO A 221 17.76 -40.01 27.61
CA PRO A 221 19.03 -39.29 27.57
C PRO A 221 19.00 -38.18 26.52
N TYR A 222 19.32 -36.96 26.94
CA TYR A 222 19.34 -35.78 26.08
C TYR A 222 20.72 -35.62 25.46
N PRO A 223 20.85 -35.65 24.12
CA PRO A 223 22.11 -35.35 23.47
C PRO A 223 22.42 -33.87 23.72
N VAL A 224 23.49 -33.59 24.46
CA VAL A 224 23.97 -32.23 24.67
C VAL A 224 24.25 -31.62 23.29
N PRO A 225 23.59 -30.52 22.91
CA PRO A 225 23.76 -29.96 21.59
C PRO A 225 25.18 -29.44 21.42
N GLU A 226 25.68 -29.39 20.19
CA GLU A 226 26.93 -28.69 19.89
C GLU A 226 26.80 -27.18 20.10
N GLY A 227 27.94 -26.53 20.39
CA GLY A 227 28.06 -25.08 20.53
C GLY A 227 28.21 -24.35 19.20
N THR A 228 27.64 -23.15 19.13
CA THR A 228 27.82 -22.18 18.03
C THR A 228 29.28 -21.77 17.86
N TYR A 229 30.07 -21.83 18.93
CA TYR A 229 31.50 -21.54 18.91
C TYR A 229 32.28 -22.66 19.57
N PHE A 230 33.51 -22.83 19.09
CA PHE A 230 34.51 -23.64 19.76
C PHE A 230 35.39 -22.76 20.63
N ILE A 231 35.80 -23.28 21.77
CA ILE A 231 36.91 -22.73 22.55
C ILE A 231 37.89 -23.88 22.76
N VAL A 232 39.15 -23.68 22.40
CA VAL A 232 40.19 -24.70 22.49
C VAL A 232 41.31 -24.23 23.39
N LEU A 233 41.65 -25.05 24.37
CA LEU A 233 42.90 -24.97 25.11
C LEU A 233 43.92 -25.85 24.39
N ALA A 234 44.98 -25.24 23.89
CA ALA A 234 45.97 -25.89 23.03
C ALA A 234 47.38 -25.70 23.60
N ALA A 235 48.17 -26.77 23.62
CA ALA A 235 49.53 -26.78 24.14
C ALA A 235 50.45 -27.69 23.31
N ARG A 236 51.76 -27.53 23.50
CA ARG A 236 52.78 -28.38 22.85
C ARG A 236 52.84 -29.79 23.47
N ASP A 237 52.61 -29.87 24.78
CA ASP A 237 52.60 -31.12 25.55
C ASP A 237 51.28 -31.21 26.34
N ALA A 238 50.73 -32.43 26.44
CA ALA A 238 49.51 -32.69 27.19
C ALA A 238 49.64 -32.36 28.68
N LYS A 239 50.85 -32.42 29.25
CA LYS A 239 51.13 -32.05 30.65
C LYS A 239 50.93 -30.56 30.93
N ALA A 240 51.01 -29.72 29.90
CA ALA A 240 50.78 -28.28 30.04
C ALA A 240 49.28 -27.92 30.02
N LEU A 241 48.39 -28.86 29.65
CA LEU A 241 46.96 -28.63 29.76
C LEU A 241 46.53 -28.65 31.24
N PRO A 242 45.86 -27.60 31.74
CA PRO A 242 45.41 -27.54 33.14
C PRO A 242 44.39 -28.64 33.45
N ALA A 243 44.19 -28.99 34.71
CA ALA A 243 43.13 -29.93 35.09
C ALA A 243 41.74 -29.34 34.80
N GLU A 244 40.74 -30.20 34.56
CA GLU A 244 39.36 -29.76 34.37
C GLU A 244 38.70 -29.54 35.74
N GLU A 245 38.45 -28.28 36.10
CA GLU A 245 37.87 -27.93 37.40
C GLU A 245 36.33 -27.87 37.38
N ALA A 246 35.74 -27.59 36.22
CA ALA A 246 34.29 -27.48 36.05
C ALA A 246 33.87 -27.98 34.66
N SER A 247 32.84 -28.82 34.62
CA SER A 247 32.27 -29.33 33.37
C SER A 247 31.38 -28.32 32.64
N LEU A 248 30.76 -27.39 33.39
CA LEU A 248 29.90 -26.30 32.89
C LEU A 248 30.37 -24.96 33.45
N SER A 249 30.51 -23.96 32.59
CA SER A 249 30.63 -22.55 32.95
C SER A 249 29.38 -21.82 32.45
N LEU A 250 28.76 -21.01 33.30
CA LEU A 250 27.58 -20.21 32.97
C LEU A 250 27.89 -18.72 33.16
N PHE A 251 27.37 -17.88 32.27
CA PHE A 251 27.47 -16.44 32.35
C PHE A 251 26.12 -15.78 32.14
N THR A 252 25.77 -14.92 33.09
CA THR A 252 24.61 -14.02 33.08
C THR A 252 24.97 -12.76 33.87
N ASP A 253 24.24 -11.67 33.62
CA ASP A 253 24.31 -10.47 34.48
C ASP A 253 23.27 -10.52 35.61
N ALA A 254 23.48 -9.68 36.64
CA ALA A 254 22.62 -9.64 37.83
C ALA A 254 21.17 -9.23 37.52
N ASP A 255 20.95 -8.55 36.41
CA ASP A 255 19.63 -8.12 35.96
C ASP A 255 18.96 -9.14 35.04
N GLU A 256 19.64 -10.26 34.73
CA GLU A 256 19.19 -11.26 33.74
C GLU A 256 18.74 -10.59 32.43
N SER A 257 19.55 -9.63 31.96
CA SER A 257 19.16 -8.70 30.90
C SER A 257 18.74 -9.42 29.61
N GLU A 258 19.40 -10.51 29.23
CA GLU A 258 19.05 -11.28 28.03
C GLU A 258 17.76 -12.09 28.18
N LEU A 259 17.47 -12.62 29.37
CA LEU A 259 16.18 -13.26 29.64
C LEU A 259 15.04 -12.24 29.52
N LYS A 260 15.22 -11.03 30.10
CA LYS A 260 14.25 -9.93 29.99
C LYS A 260 14.09 -9.45 28.54
N ARG A 261 15.19 -9.38 27.77
CA ARG A 261 15.17 -9.04 26.34
C ARG A 261 14.38 -10.07 25.55
N ALA A 262 14.65 -11.36 25.73
CA ALA A 262 13.94 -12.44 25.06
C ALA A 262 12.43 -12.42 25.38
N ALA A 263 12.06 -12.22 26.65
CA ALA A 263 10.66 -12.05 27.05
C ALA A 263 10.03 -10.77 26.46
N GLY A 264 10.79 -9.69 26.32
CA GLY A 264 10.40 -8.47 25.62
C GLY A 264 10.09 -8.72 24.14
N HIS A 265 11.01 -9.37 23.42
CA HIS A 265 10.83 -9.72 22.02
C HIS A 265 9.62 -10.63 21.81
N ALA A 266 9.40 -11.63 22.67
CA ALA A 266 8.22 -12.50 22.58
C ALA A 266 6.90 -11.72 22.71
N ARG A 267 6.83 -10.76 23.65
CA ARG A 267 5.66 -9.86 23.80
C ARG A 267 5.46 -8.98 22.57
N GLU A 268 6.55 -8.47 22.01
CA GLU A 268 6.49 -7.62 20.82
C GLU A 268 6.02 -8.39 19.59
N VAL A 269 6.50 -9.62 19.39
CA VAL A 269 6.02 -10.50 18.31
C VAL A 269 4.51 -10.75 18.43
N LEU A 270 4.01 -11.04 19.63
CA LEU A 270 2.58 -11.21 19.86
C LEU A 270 1.78 -9.91 19.59
N ARG A 271 2.34 -8.76 19.97
CA ARG A 271 1.73 -7.44 19.68
C ARG A 271 1.65 -7.18 18.18
N LEU A 272 2.72 -7.47 17.44
CA LEU A 272 2.78 -7.30 15.99
C LEU A 272 1.83 -8.26 15.26
N ASP A 273 1.71 -9.52 15.71
CA ASP A 273 0.71 -10.46 15.18
C ASP A 273 -0.72 -9.94 15.37
N GLY A 274 -1.02 -9.35 16.54
CA GLY A 274 -2.30 -8.68 16.79
C GLY A 274 -2.58 -7.54 15.79
N LEU A 275 -1.61 -6.64 15.60
CA LEU A 275 -1.73 -5.52 14.64
C LEU A 275 -1.87 -6.01 13.19
N LEU A 276 -1.17 -7.08 12.80
CA LEU A 276 -1.31 -7.67 11.47
C LEU A 276 -2.71 -8.22 11.24
N LYS A 277 -3.31 -8.87 12.24
CA LYS A 277 -4.69 -9.37 12.17
C LYS A 277 -5.70 -8.22 12.06
N GLU A 278 -5.54 -7.17 12.85
CA GLU A 278 -6.38 -5.97 12.77
C GLU A 278 -6.28 -5.29 11.39
N ASN A 279 -5.06 -5.10 10.88
CA ASN A 279 -4.85 -4.54 9.55
C ASN A 279 -5.45 -5.42 8.44
N ALA A 280 -5.33 -6.74 8.55
CA ALA A 280 -5.94 -7.67 7.60
C ALA A 280 -7.48 -7.57 7.62
N ALA A 281 -8.09 -7.43 8.80
CA ALA A 281 -9.53 -7.25 8.93
C ALA A 281 -10.00 -5.90 8.35
N ALA A 282 -9.28 -4.81 8.64
CA ALA A 282 -9.56 -3.49 8.07
C ALA A 282 -9.43 -3.50 6.54
N LEU A 283 -8.39 -4.15 6.01
CA LEU A 283 -8.19 -4.28 4.56
C LEU A 283 -9.32 -5.09 3.90
N ALA A 284 -9.80 -6.15 4.53
CA ALA A 284 -10.95 -6.91 4.05
C ALA A 284 -12.23 -6.05 4.03
N GLN A 285 -12.47 -5.24 5.07
CA GLN A 285 -13.60 -4.32 5.11
C GLN A 285 -13.51 -3.25 4.01
N HIS A 286 -12.35 -2.63 3.83
CA HIS A 286 -12.15 -1.63 2.78
C HIS A 286 -12.32 -2.23 1.38
N THR A 287 -11.77 -3.42 1.14
CA THR A 287 -12.01 -4.17 -0.10
C THR A 287 -13.51 -4.39 -0.32
N GLY A 288 -14.26 -4.80 0.71
CA GLY A 288 -15.71 -4.93 0.65
C GLY A 288 -16.43 -3.62 0.30
N HIS A 289 -16.03 -2.50 0.89
CA HIS A 289 -16.59 -1.18 0.54
C HIS A 289 -16.30 -0.78 -0.91
N VAL A 290 -15.10 -1.06 -1.42
CA VAL A 290 -14.74 -0.77 -2.81
C VAL A 290 -15.63 -1.57 -3.77
N LEU A 291 -15.78 -2.88 -3.58
CA LEU A 291 -16.66 -3.70 -4.41
C LEU A 291 -18.12 -3.21 -4.37
N HIS A 292 -18.59 -2.78 -3.19
CA HIS A 292 -19.93 -2.21 -3.06
C HIS A 292 -20.08 -0.91 -3.85
N LEU A 293 -19.10 0.00 -3.76
CA LEU A 293 -19.08 1.24 -4.53
C LEU A 293 -19.02 0.98 -6.05
N GLU A 294 -18.22 0.02 -6.50
CA GLU A 294 -18.17 -0.40 -7.90
C GLU A 294 -19.54 -0.88 -8.39
N THR A 295 -20.27 -1.64 -7.56
CA THR A 295 -21.64 -2.09 -7.87
C THR A 295 -22.60 -0.90 -8.02
N LEU A 296 -22.53 0.07 -7.11
CA LEU A 296 -23.36 1.28 -7.18
C LEU A 296 -23.03 2.15 -8.39
N VAL A 297 -21.75 2.27 -8.75
CA VAL A 297 -21.32 3.00 -9.95
C VAL A 297 -21.88 2.32 -11.19
N ALA A 298 -21.78 0.99 -11.30
CA ALA A 298 -22.33 0.25 -12.43
C ALA A 298 -23.87 0.39 -12.53
N GLU A 299 -24.58 0.39 -11.41
CA GLU A 299 -26.03 0.64 -11.39
C GLU A 299 -26.37 2.06 -11.85
N ARG A 300 -25.65 3.07 -11.34
CA ARG A 300 -25.80 4.46 -11.76
C ARG A 300 -25.56 4.63 -13.26
N GLU A 301 -24.53 4.00 -13.81
CA GLU A 301 -24.23 4.04 -15.24
C GLU A 301 -25.39 3.47 -16.08
N ARG A 302 -26.00 2.35 -15.65
CA ARG A 302 -27.20 1.79 -16.31
C ARG A 302 -28.37 2.78 -16.30
N LEU A 303 -28.65 3.39 -15.14
CA LEU A 303 -29.73 4.38 -15.01
C LEU A 303 -29.49 5.61 -15.89
N VAL A 304 -28.25 6.06 -16.04
CA VAL A 304 -27.90 7.16 -16.94
C VAL A 304 -28.21 6.79 -18.40
N VAL A 305 -27.83 5.58 -18.83
CA VAL A 305 -28.13 5.10 -20.19
C VAL A 305 -29.64 5.03 -20.43
N GLU A 306 -30.42 4.52 -19.49
CA GLU A 306 -31.88 4.45 -19.60
C GLU A 306 -32.54 5.83 -19.67
N ARG A 307 -32.08 6.76 -18.82
CA ARG A 307 -32.52 8.16 -18.83
C ARG A 307 -32.23 8.82 -20.17
N ASP A 308 -31.01 8.66 -20.69
CA ASP A 308 -30.61 9.29 -21.95
C ASP A 308 -31.43 8.75 -23.12
N ALA A 309 -31.72 7.45 -23.14
CA ALA A 309 -32.64 6.85 -24.11
C ALA A 309 -34.07 7.40 -23.98
N ALA A 310 -34.57 7.61 -22.76
CA ALA A 310 -35.88 8.23 -22.53
C ALA A 310 -35.93 9.69 -23.01
N VAL A 311 -34.89 10.47 -22.72
CA VAL A 311 -34.75 11.85 -23.21
C VAL A 311 -34.77 11.87 -24.73
N GLN A 312 -34.02 11.00 -25.40
CA GLN A 312 -34.04 10.90 -26.86
C GLN A 312 -35.44 10.59 -27.42
N ARG A 313 -36.17 9.65 -26.80
CA ARG A 313 -37.56 9.35 -27.19
C ARG A 313 -38.47 10.57 -27.04
N HIS A 314 -38.38 11.28 -25.93
CA HIS A 314 -39.18 12.48 -25.69
C HIS A 314 -38.83 13.60 -26.66
N THR A 315 -37.55 13.85 -26.93
CA THR A 315 -37.10 14.83 -27.93
C THR A 315 -37.64 14.49 -29.32
N ALA A 316 -37.57 13.21 -29.73
CA ALA A 316 -38.13 12.77 -31.01
C ALA A 316 -39.66 12.97 -31.08
N HIS A 317 -40.37 12.73 -29.97
CA HIS A 317 -41.81 12.97 -29.88
C HIS A 317 -42.15 14.46 -29.96
N ILE A 318 -41.41 15.33 -29.26
CA ILE A 318 -41.57 16.79 -29.34
C ILE A 318 -41.39 17.25 -30.79
N HIS A 319 -40.32 16.84 -31.47
CA HIS A 319 -40.12 17.19 -32.88
C HIS A 319 -41.22 16.67 -33.80
N HIS A 320 -41.80 15.51 -33.50
CA HIS A 320 -42.96 15.02 -34.24
C HIS A 320 -44.20 15.90 -34.03
N LEU A 321 -44.48 16.29 -32.78
CA LEU A 321 -45.58 17.19 -32.45
C LEU A 321 -45.39 18.57 -33.08
N GLU A 322 -44.17 19.13 -33.05
CA GLU A 322 -43.83 20.39 -33.73
C GLU A 322 -44.15 20.33 -35.22
N ARG A 323 -43.79 19.24 -35.92
CA ARG A 323 -44.15 19.03 -37.33
C ARG A 323 -45.66 19.00 -37.54
N LEU A 324 -46.41 18.33 -36.66
CA LEU A 324 -47.88 18.28 -36.75
C LEU A 324 -48.52 19.65 -36.51
N VAL A 325 -47.97 20.46 -35.60
CA VAL A 325 -48.45 21.83 -35.35
C VAL A 325 -48.23 22.68 -36.59
N VAL A 326 -47.03 22.66 -37.17
CA VAL A 326 -46.72 23.40 -38.41
C VAL A 326 -47.65 22.99 -39.56
N GLU A 327 -47.89 21.69 -39.73
CA GLU A 327 -48.80 21.19 -40.76
C GLU A 327 -50.25 21.61 -40.51
N ARG A 328 -50.70 21.57 -39.24
CA ARG A 328 -52.02 22.06 -38.85
C ARG A 328 -52.17 23.55 -39.14
N GLU A 329 -51.18 24.37 -38.83
CA GLU A 329 -51.18 25.81 -39.13
C GLU A 329 -51.25 26.08 -40.64
N ARG A 330 -50.53 25.28 -41.45
CA ARG A 330 -50.62 25.32 -42.91
C ARG A 330 -52.05 25.05 -43.40
N ILE A 331 -52.67 23.96 -42.91
CA ILE A 331 -54.05 23.58 -43.27
C ILE A 331 -55.05 24.66 -42.86
N ILE A 332 -54.91 25.22 -41.65
CA ILE A 332 -55.78 26.31 -41.18
C ILE A 332 -55.62 27.52 -42.10
N GLY A 333 -54.39 27.91 -42.45
CA GLY A 333 -54.14 29.02 -43.37
C GLY A 333 -54.75 28.81 -44.76
N GLU A 334 -54.69 27.59 -45.30
CA GLU A 334 -55.36 27.24 -46.56
C GLU A 334 -56.88 27.32 -46.45
N ARG A 335 -57.45 26.80 -45.36
CA ARG A 335 -58.89 26.86 -45.11
C ARG A 335 -59.38 28.29 -44.96
N ASP A 336 -58.63 29.15 -44.27
CA ASP A 336 -59.01 30.54 -44.05
C ASP A 336 -58.96 31.35 -45.36
N ARG A 337 -57.99 31.07 -46.26
CA ARG A 337 -58.00 31.62 -47.63
C ARG A 337 -59.22 31.17 -48.43
N ALA A 338 -59.52 29.87 -48.44
CA ALA A 338 -60.68 29.34 -49.14
C ALA A 338 -62.00 29.92 -48.60
N LEU A 339 -62.10 30.13 -47.27
CA LEU A 339 -63.25 30.78 -46.65
C LEU A 339 -63.36 32.26 -47.04
N ALA A 340 -62.24 32.97 -47.15
CA ALA A 340 -62.23 34.36 -47.60
C ALA A 340 -62.67 34.48 -49.07
N GLU A 341 -62.17 33.61 -49.96
CA GLU A 341 -62.59 33.53 -51.36
C GLU A 341 -64.08 33.21 -51.49
N ALA A 342 -64.59 32.22 -50.75
CA ALA A 342 -66.00 31.87 -50.76
C ALA A 342 -66.91 33.00 -50.23
N ARG A 343 -66.45 33.75 -49.22
CA ARG A 343 -67.17 34.94 -48.71
C ARG A 343 -67.21 36.06 -49.75
N ALA A 344 -66.09 36.35 -50.40
CA ALA A 344 -66.02 37.36 -51.46
C ALA A 344 -66.94 37.00 -52.64
N ALA A 345 -66.94 35.73 -53.07
CA ALA A 345 -67.85 35.24 -54.11
C ALA A 345 -69.32 35.39 -53.69
N ARG A 346 -69.65 35.08 -52.43
CA ARG A 346 -71.01 35.24 -51.90
C ARG A 346 -71.44 36.71 -51.83
N GLU A 347 -70.55 37.62 -51.47
CA GLU A 347 -70.82 39.07 -51.48
C GLU A 347 -71.06 39.57 -52.91
N GLU A 348 -70.28 39.10 -53.88
CA GLU A 348 -70.49 39.40 -55.29
C GLU A 348 -71.86 38.88 -55.79
N ASP A 349 -72.21 37.64 -55.45
CA ASP A 349 -73.50 37.05 -55.81
C ASP A 349 -74.67 37.77 -55.12
N GLN A 350 -74.53 38.17 -53.85
CA GLN A 350 -75.52 38.99 -53.15
C GLN A 350 -75.70 40.36 -53.81
N ALA A 351 -74.60 40.99 -54.25
CA ALA A 351 -74.67 42.24 -54.99
C ALA A 351 -75.39 42.08 -56.34
N LYS A 352 -75.15 40.96 -57.05
CA LYS A 352 -75.89 40.61 -58.28
C LYS A 352 -77.38 40.38 -58.01
N ILE A 353 -77.73 39.62 -56.97
CA ILE A 353 -79.12 39.39 -56.57
C ILE A 353 -79.80 40.73 -56.24
N ALA A 354 -79.18 41.59 -55.43
CA ALA A 354 -79.75 42.90 -55.10
C ALA A 354 -79.92 43.81 -56.34
N ALA A 355 -79.02 43.73 -57.32
CA ALA A 355 -79.14 44.44 -58.59
C ALA A 355 -80.31 43.90 -59.42
N LEU A 356 -80.47 42.58 -59.51
CA LEU A 356 -81.59 41.92 -60.17
C LEU A 356 -82.93 42.25 -59.49
N GLU A 357 -82.99 42.27 -58.16
CA GLU A 357 -84.17 42.68 -57.40
C GLU A 357 -84.55 44.14 -57.69
N LYS A 358 -83.58 45.07 -57.73
CA LYS A 358 -83.83 46.46 -58.15
C LYS A 358 -84.40 46.55 -59.57
N GLN A 359 -83.85 45.78 -60.50
CA GLN A 359 -84.40 45.69 -61.86
C GLN A 359 -85.83 45.13 -61.85
N MET A 360 -86.09 44.09 -61.07
CA MET A 360 -87.42 43.48 -60.95
C MET A 360 -88.45 44.45 -60.39
N VAL A 361 -88.11 45.19 -59.32
CA VAL A 361 -88.97 46.26 -58.76
C VAL A 361 -89.22 47.37 -59.80
N SER A 362 -88.20 47.78 -60.56
CA SER A 362 -88.37 48.76 -61.64
C SER A 362 -89.34 48.26 -62.73
N LEU A 363 -89.27 46.97 -63.06
CA LEU A 363 -90.12 46.33 -64.05
C LEU A 363 -91.55 46.19 -63.53
N GLU A 364 -91.73 45.88 -62.24
CA GLU A 364 -93.04 45.85 -61.57
C GLU A 364 -93.69 47.23 -61.51
N VAL A 365 -92.93 48.27 -61.17
CA VAL A 365 -93.40 49.67 -61.23
C VAL A 365 -93.79 50.04 -62.66
N GLY A 366 -92.98 49.65 -63.65
CA GLY A 366 -93.30 49.82 -65.08
C GLY A 366 -94.58 49.09 -65.48
N ARG A 367 -94.77 47.85 -65.04
CA ARG A 367 -95.97 47.05 -65.27
C ARG A 367 -97.21 47.66 -64.62
N SER A 368 -97.11 48.10 -63.37
CA SER A 368 -98.21 48.76 -62.66
C SER A 368 -98.62 50.06 -63.34
N ARG A 369 -97.65 50.81 -63.87
CA ARG A 369 -97.90 52.02 -64.67
C ARG A 369 -98.67 51.68 -65.96
N LEU A 370 -98.27 50.64 -66.69
CA LEU A 370 -98.97 50.15 -67.87
C LEU A 370 -100.39 49.62 -67.55
N GLU A 371 -100.58 48.92 -66.42
CA GLU A 371 -101.89 48.48 -65.96
C GLU A 371 -102.81 49.66 -65.62
N SER A 372 -102.28 50.72 -64.98
CA SER A 372 -103.03 51.95 -64.71
C SER A 372 -103.45 52.66 -66.00
N GLU A 373 -102.58 52.68 -67.01
CA GLU A 373 -102.83 53.29 -68.31
C GLU A 373 -103.90 52.51 -69.09
N ARG A 374 -103.83 51.17 -69.05
CA ARG A 374 -104.86 50.27 -69.58
C ARG A 374 -106.22 50.51 -68.92
N THR A 375 -106.25 50.67 -67.59
CA THR A 375 -107.48 50.90 -66.83
C THR A 375 -108.10 52.25 -67.19
N ARG A 376 -107.27 53.28 -67.39
CA ARG A 376 -107.69 54.61 -67.85
C ARG A 376 -108.27 54.58 -69.26
N LEU A 377 -107.67 53.81 -70.17
CA LEU A 377 -108.19 53.61 -71.53
C LEU A 377 -109.51 52.83 -71.53
N GLN A 378 -109.68 51.81 -70.68
CA GLN A 378 -110.96 51.10 -70.52
C GLN A 378 -112.06 52.00 -69.92
N ALA A 379 -111.72 52.91 -69.00
CA ALA A 379 -112.65 53.90 -68.47
C ALA A 379 -113.08 54.92 -69.54
N ALA A 380 -112.18 55.34 -70.42
CA ALA A 380 -112.50 56.22 -71.55
C ALA A 380 -113.43 55.53 -72.57
N LEU A 381 -113.20 54.23 -72.84
CA LEU A 381 -114.04 53.43 -73.74
C LEU A 381 -115.49 53.30 -73.22
N SER A 382 -115.64 52.96 -71.95
CA SER A 382 -116.96 52.81 -71.29
C SER A 382 -117.72 54.14 -71.07
N ALA A 383 -117.05 55.28 -71.19
CA ALA A 383 -117.70 56.60 -71.22
C ALA A 383 -118.27 56.91 -72.62
N GLN A 384 -117.61 56.48 -73.70
CA GLN A 384 -118.14 56.62 -75.06
C GLN A 384 -119.36 55.72 -75.31
N GLU A 385 -119.35 54.49 -74.79
CA GLU A 385 -120.48 53.56 -74.93
C GLU A 385 -121.77 54.08 -74.27
N ARG A 386 -121.65 54.85 -73.16
CA ARG A 386 -122.79 55.49 -72.47
C ARG A 386 -123.41 56.65 -73.25
N VAL A 387 -122.62 57.38 -74.05
CA VAL A 387 -123.12 58.48 -74.89
C VAL A 387 -123.93 57.97 -76.08
N ILE A 388 -123.58 56.78 -76.60
CA ILE A 388 -124.31 56.14 -77.71
C ILE A 388 -125.67 55.62 -77.24
N ALA A 389 -125.78 55.09 -76.02
CA ALA A 389 -127.04 54.59 -75.45
C ALA A 389 -128.07 55.72 -75.14
N TYR A 390 -127.61 56.92 -74.79
CA TYR A 390 -128.49 58.06 -74.47
C TYR A 390 -129.19 58.64 -75.71
N LEU A 391 -128.49 58.70 -76.86
CA LEU A 391 -129.03 59.26 -78.11
C LEU A 391 -130.07 58.37 -78.80
N GLN A 392 -130.18 57.08 -78.46
CA GLN A 392 -131.19 56.18 -79.02
C GLN A 392 -132.56 56.26 -78.32
N SER A 393 -132.66 56.88 -77.14
CA SER A 393 -133.89 56.91 -76.32
C SER A 393 -134.81 58.13 -76.53
N PHE A 394 -134.36 59.17 -77.24
CA PHE A 394 -135.11 60.43 -77.43
C PHE A 394 -136.11 60.40 -78.61
N ARG A 395 -136.19 59.30 -79.36
CA ARG A 395 -136.99 59.17 -80.60
C ARG A 395 -138.47 58.80 -80.38
N GLY A 396 -138.95 58.72 -79.13
CA GLY A 396 -140.27 58.15 -78.80
C GLY A 396 -141.36 59.10 -78.29
N TRP A 397 -141.08 60.37 -78.01
CA TRP A 397 -141.98 61.18 -77.14
C TRP A 397 -142.62 62.44 -77.78
N LEU A 398 -142.43 62.70 -79.07
CA LEU A 398 -143.10 63.80 -79.79
C LEU A 398 -143.91 63.27 -80.98
N GLY A 399 -145.14 62.85 -80.69
CA GLY A 399 -146.15 62.42 -81.68
C GLY A 399 -147.53 62.20 -81.05
N TRP A 400 -147.87 62.98 -80.03
CA TRP A 400 -149.11 62.88 -79.24
C TRP A 400 -150.03 64.07 -79.61
N PRO A 401 -150.45 64.19 -80.88
CA PRO A 401 -151.89 63.98 -81.17
C PRO A 401 -152.22 63.61 -82.64
N TRP A 402 -152.54 62.35 -82.96
CA TRP A 402 -153.33 62.01 -84.19
C TRP A 402 -154.11 60.69 -84.13
N ARG A 403 -154.48 60.16 -82.95
CA ARG A 403 -155.40 58.99 -82.86
C ARG A 403 -156.35 59.01 -81.67
N ARG A 404 -157.14 60.08 -81.52
CA ARG A 404 -158.46 59.97 -80.86
C ARG A 404 -159.47 61.05 -81.28
N PHE A 405 -159.62 61.25 -82.59
CA PHE A 405 -160.80 61.88 -83.19
C PHE A 405 -161.09 61.17 -84.52
N ARG A 406 -162.32 60.69 -84.70
CA ARG A 406 -162.93 60.09 -85.92
C ARG A 406 -162.61 58.63 -86.29
N GLN A 407 -163.22 57.72 -85.51
CA GLN A 407 -164.15 56.72 -86.09
C GLN A 407 -165.48 57.40 -86.44
N TRP A 408 -165.53 58.18 -87.53
CA TRP A 408 -166.80 58.52 -88.22
C TRP A 408 -166.50 59.16 -89.58
N ARG A 409 -167.05 58.56 -90.65
CA ARG A 409 -166.66 58.61 -92.08
C ARG A 409 -165.49 57.67 -92.41
N GLU A 410 -165.73 56.36 -92.50
CA GLU A 410 -166.39 55.64 -93.61
C GLU A 410 -165.85 56.01 -94.98
N ARG A 411 -165.43 54.97 -95.72
CA ARG A 411 -165.29 54.92 -97.19
C ARG A 411 -164.21 55.79 -97.81
#